data_AF-A0AAJ4AF21-F1
#
_entry.id   AF-A0AAJ4AF21-F1
#
_cell.length_a   1.000
_cell.length_b   1.000
_cell.length_c   1.000
_cell.angle_alpha   90.00
_cell.angle_beta   90.00
_cell.angle_gamma   90.00
#
_symmetry.space_group_name_H-M   'P 1'
#
loop_
_entity.id
_entity.type
_entity.pdbx_description
1 polymer ?
#
loop_
_entity_poly.entity_id
_entity_poly.type
_entity_poly.pdbx_seq_one_letter_code
_entity_poly.pdbx_strand_id
1 'polypeptide(L)'
;MPTNQEEISAFAYLSGKDFVQRLIQVTESKSQRVLSEKLGVPTSTISTWVKRGLTPHEIAVRAHLHTGVSLKWLLLGEGEAFPNRSSHKHDSESVQTKFLFDVDCYKILNGELIESRTLTFDKSLLDDLSVVNAIAIREGDLTSIIDKGVHQAVSGTYLVDMDGLLSLNEIQRLPGKKLAISFNGSTLTVEEDEVKVVGRVVLVVGKK
;
A
#
# COMPACT_ATOMS: atom_id res chain seq x y z
N MET A 1 33.97 24.90 6.16
CA MET A 1 32.68 24.43 5.63
C MET A 1 31.67 24.53 6.76
N PRO A 2 30.73 25.50 6.76
CA PRO A 2 29.68 25.50 7.76
C PRO A 2 28.69 24.39 7.40
N THR A 3 28.59 23.38 8.27
CA THR A 3 27.59 22.33 8.20
C THR A 3 26.24 22.98 8.47
N ASN A 4 25.47 23.26 7.41
CA ASN A 4 24.11 23.77 7.53
C ASN A 4 23.21 22.61 8.03
N GLN A 5 23.31 22.30 9.32
CA GLN A 5 22.42 21.34 9.97
C GLN A 5 21.18 22.12 10.39
N GLU A 6 20.06 21.92 9.68
CA GLU A 6 18.77 22.44 10.11
C GLU A 6 18.44 21.87 11.50
N GLU A 7 18.26 22.75 12.47
CA GLU A 7 17.88 22.39 13.83
C GLU A 7 16.43 21.88 13.84
N ILE A 8 16.22 20.62 14.26
CA ILE A 8 14.88 20.04 14.38
C ILE A 8 14.24 20.56 15.67
N SER A 9 13.57 21.71 15.59
CA SER A 9 12.88 22.33 16.72
C SER A 9 11.57 21.60 17.07
N ALA A 10 11.19 21.60 18.35
CA ALA A 10 9.90 21.09 18.79
C ALA A 10 8.73 21.93 18.22
N PHE A 11 7.61 21.28 17.94
CA PHE A 11 6.39 21.95 17.49
C PHE A 11 5.54 22.44 18.67
N ALA A 12 4.65 23.38 18.40
CA ALA A 12 3.59 23.76 19.32
C ALA A 12 2.46 22.71 19.30
N TYR A 13 2.58 21.67 20.13
CA TYR A 13 1.62 20.58 20.17
C TYR A 13 0.33 20.95 20.91
N LEU A 14 -0.79 20.40 20.44
CA LEU A 14 -2.03 20.32 21.19
C LEU A 14 -1.81 19.53 22.48
N SER A 15 -2.46 19.98 23.56
CA SER A 15 -2.24 19.44 24.89
C SER A 15 -3.52 19.40 25.71
N GLY A 16 -3.49 18.66 26.82
CA GLY A 16 -4.58 18.59 27.79
C GLY A 16 -5.92 18.22 27.17
N LYS A 17 -6.91 19.11 27.30
CA LYS A 17 -8.29 18.84 26.87
C LYS A 17 -8.39 18.56 25.38
N ASP A 18 -7.71 19.35 24.55
CA ASP A 18 -7.85 19.28 23.09
C ASP A 18 -7.24 17.99 22.54
N PHE A 19 -6.06 17.61 23.04
CA PHE A 19 -5.44 16.33 22.73
C PHE A 19 -6.32 15.15 23.17
N VAL A 20 -6.84 15.18 24.41
CA VAL A 20 -7.69 14.09 24.92
C VAL A 20 -9.01 14.00 24.15
N GLN A 21 -9.63 15.10 23.75
CA GLN A 21 -10.84 15.07 22.93
C GLN A 21 -10.59 14.43 21.56
N ARG A 22 -9.47 14.74 20.91
CA ARG A 22 -9.08 14.10 19.65
C ARG A 22 -8.82 12.60 19.84
N LEU A 23 -8.17 12.19 20.93
CA LEU A 23 -8.03 10.77 21.26
C LEU A 23 -9.37 10.07 21.45
N ILE A 24 -10.32 10.69 22.16
CA ILE A 24 -11.68 10.16 22.33
C ILE A 24 -12.34 9.96 20.95
N GLN A 25 -12.22 10.94 20.06
CA GLN A 25 -12.78 10.87 18.71
C GLN A 25 -12.22 9.70 17.90
N VAL A 26 -10.89 9.56 17.83
CA VAL A 26 -10.26 8.57 16.93
C VAL A 26 -10.25 7.15 17.48
N THR A 27 -10.39 7.02 18.81
CA THR A 27 -10.59 5.73 19.45
C THR A 27 -12.07 5.34 19.54
N GLU A 28 -12.99 6.15 19.02
CA GLU A 28 -14.44 5.96 19.11
C GLU A 28 -14.90 5.73 20.56
N SER A 29 -14.25 6.39 21.50
CA SER A 29 -14.58 6.31 22.92
C SER A 29 -15.74 7.25 23.21
N LYS A 30 -16.73 6.80 24.02
CA LYS A 30 -17.85 7.67 24.43
C LYS A 30 -17.53 8.52 25.67
N SER A 31 -16.44 8.22 26.37
CA SER A 31 -16.03 8.93 27.59
C SER A 31 -14.55 8.69 27.91
N GLN A 32 -13.98 9.50 28.82
CA GLN A 32 -12.63 9.28 29.35
C GLN A 32 -12.47 7.94 30.06
N ARG A 33 -13.55 7.39 30.64
CA ARG A 33 -13.53 6.06 31.28
C ARG A 33 -13.35 4.94 30.24
N VAL A 34 -14.02 5.05 29.10
CA VAL A 34 -13.84 4.07 28.01
C VAL A 34 -12.45 4.22 27.40
N LEU A 35 -11.97 5.46 27.27
CA LEU A 35 -10.62 5.72 26.79
C LEU A 35 -9.54 5.14 27.73
N SER A 36 -9.71 5.24 29.05
CA SER A 36 -8.75 4.65 30.01
C SER A 36 -8.66 3.14 29.89
N GLU A 37 -9.79 2.46 29.73
CA GLU A 37 -9.84 1.01 29.50
C GLU A 37 -9.12 0.64 28.19
N LYS A 38 -9.40 1.34 27.09
CA LYS A 38 -8.74 1.08 25.78
C LYS A 38 -7.24 1.35 25.81
N LEU A 39 -6.78 2.38 26.52
CA LEU A 39 -5.37 2.74 26.58
C LEU A 39 -4.59 1.95 27.65
N GLY A 40 -5.28 1.25 28.56
CA GLY A 40 -4.66 0.61 29.72
C GLY A 40 -4.04 1.64 30.70
N VAL A 41 -4.61 2.83 30.79
CA VAL A 41 -4.10 3.94 31.61
C VAL A 41 -5.20 4.41 32.58
N PRO A 42 -4.92 4.67 33.87
CA PRO A 42 -5.95 5.11 34.82
C PRO A 42 -6.67 6.40 34.39
N THR A 43 -7.98 6.49 34.66
CA THR A 43 -8.78 7.71 34.39
C THR A 43 -8.24 8.95 35.13
N SER A 44 -7.63 8.76 36.30
CA SER A 44 -6.94 9.81 37.07
C SER A 44 -5.72 10.38 36.32
N THR A 45 -5.01 9.54 35.57
CA THR A 45 -3.89 9.94 34.71
C THR A 45 -4.39 10.77 33.54
N ILE A 46 -5.47 10.35 32.87
CA ILE A 46 -6.10 11.14 31.80
C ILE A 46 -6.58 12.50 32.34
N SER A 47 -7.20 12.51 33.52
CA SER A 47 -7.63 13.74 34.20
C SER A 47 -6.44 14.66 34.51
N THR A 48 -5.28 14.09 34.85
CA THR A 48 -4.04 14.84 35.07
C THR A 48 -3.54 15.47 33.76
N TRP A 49 -3.59 14.75 32.64
CA TRP A 49 -3.22 15.31 31.34
C TRP A 49 -4.06 16.54 31.01
N VAL A 50 -5.38 16.43 31.17
CA VAL A 50 -6.32 17.54 30.92
C VAL A 50 -6.01 18.73 31.83
N LYS A 51 -5.88 18.50 33.14
CA LYS A 51 -5.65 19.57 34.13
C LYS A 51 -4.31 20.28 33.97
N ARG A 52 -3.26 19.54 33.57
CA ARG A 52 -1.89 20.06 33.48
C ARG A 52 -1.47 20.46 32.07
N GLY A 53 -2.36 20.38 31.08
CA GLY A 53 -2.01 20.70 29.70
C GLY A 53 -0.89 19.81 29.16
N LEU A 54 -0.94 18.50 29.43
CA LEU A 54 0.11 17.57 29.00
C LEU A 54 -0.20 16.97 27.62
N THR A 55 0.86 16.65 26.88
CA THR A 55 0.80 15.91 25.62
C THR A 55 1.59 14.61 25.76
N PRO A 56 0.94 13.50 26.12
CA PRO A 56 1.57 12.18 26.16
C PRO A 56 1.89 11.69 24.74
N HIS A 57 3.08 12.04 24.22
CA HIS A 57 3.52 11.69 22.87
C HIS A 57 3.52 10.18 22.60
N GLU A 58 3.86 9.35 23.60
CA GLU A 58 3.80 7.89 23.47
C GLU A 58 2.37 7.39 23.19
N ILE A 59 1.35 7.99 23.84
CA ILE A 59 -0.06 7.65 23.59
C ILE A 59 -0.46 8.07 22.17
N ALA A 60 0.06 9.19 21.67
CA ALA A 60 -0.19 9.62 20.29
C ALA A 60 0.41 8.63 19.28
N VAL A 61 1.64 8.15 19.52
CA VAL A 61 2.29 7.12 18.71
C VAL A 61 1.49 5.82 18.74
N ARG A 62 1.06 5.37 19.92
CA ARG A 62 0.24 4.16 20.06
C ARG A 62 -1.09 4.26 19.32
N ALA A 63 -1.77 5.41 19.44
CA ALA A 63 -3.00 5.69 18.71
C ALA A 63 -2.77 5.66 17.19
N HIS A 64 -1.69 6.27 16.70
CA HIS A 64 -1.30 6.24 15.29
C HIS A 64 -1.07 4.80 14.79
N LEU A 65 -0.24 4.02 15.49
CA LEU A 65 0.08 2.65 15.09
C LEU A 65 -1.16 1.73 15.10
N HIS A 66 -2.08 1.93 16.04
CA HIS A 66 -3.25 1.05 16.19
C HIS A 66 -4.41 1.41 15.26
N THR A 67 -4.64 2.71 15.03
CA THR A 67 -5.82 3.19 14.28
C THR A 67 -5.48 3.72 12.89
N GLY A 68 -4.22 4.04 12.62
CA GLY A 68 -3.79 4.75 11.42
C GLY A 68 -4.04 6.26 11.46
N VAL A 69 -4.40 6.85 12.62
CA VAL A 69 -4.67 8.30 12.73
C VAL A 69 -3.41 9.12 12.44
N SER A 70 -3.53 10.16 11.62
CA SER A 70 -2.43 11.10 11.34
C SER A 70 -1.90 11.77 12.62
N LEU A 71 -0.60 11.64 12.88
CA LEU A 71 0.07 12.35 13.99
C LEU A 71 -0.02 13.86 13.82
N LYS A 72 0.02 14.37 12.58
CA LYS A 72 -0.11 15.79 12.28
C LYS A 72 -1.49 16.32 12.68
N TRP A 73 -2.55 15.54 12.42
CA TRP A 73 -3.90 15.90 12.88
C TRP A 73 -4.07 15.74 14.39
N LEU A 74 -3.51 14.66 14.96
CA LEU A 74 -3.69 14.36 16.39
C LEU A 74 -2.92 15.34 17.29
N LEU A 75 -1.68 15.69 16.91
CA LEU A 75 -0.77 16.49 17.72
C LEU A 75 -0.76 17.97 17.33
N LEU A 76 -1.01 18.34 16.08
CA LEU A 76 -0.96 19.75 15.62
C LEU A 76 -2.35 20.28 15.24
N GLY A 77 -3.32 19.39 15.08
CA GLY A 77 -4.66 19.77 14.65
C GLY A 77 -4.81 20.01 13.15
N GLU A 78 -3.77 19.70 12.38
CA GLU A 78 -3.66 20.02 10.96
C GLU A 78 -4.04 18.84 10.05
N GLY A 79 -4.72 19.12 8.93
CA GLY A 79 -5.08 18.13 7.92
C GLY A 79 -6.31 17.29 8.31
N GLU A 80 -6.35 16.04 7.82
CA GLU A 80 -7.42 15.08 8.12
C GLU A 80 -6.94 14.01 9.12
N ALA A 81 -7.88 13.49 9.94
CA ALA A 81 -7.57 12.44 10.91
C ALA A 81 -7.08 11.15 10.23
N PHE A 82 -7.66 10.82 9.08
CA PHE A 82 -7.33 9.63 8.30
C PHE A 82 -7.25 9.98 6.80
N PRO A 83 -6.17 10.64 6.36
CA PRO A 83 -6.06 11.15 4.98
C PRO A 83 -6.08 10.03 3.92
N ASN A 84 -5.78 8.79 4.31
CA ASN A 84 -5.79 7.62 3.43
C ASN A 84 -7.08 6.78 3.53
N ARG A 85 -8.06 7.19 4.35
CA ARG A 85 -9.33 6.46 4.58
C ARG A 85 -10.49 7.02 3.73
N SER A 86 -10.30 8.16 3.08
CA SER A 86 -11.31 8.87 2.29
C SER A 86 -11.33 8.42 0.82
N SER A 87 -11.75 7.18 0.57
CA SER A 87 -12.60 6.86 -0.59
C SER A 87 -13.33 5.54 -0.36
N HIS A 88 -14.65 5.63 -0.20
CA HIS A 88 -15.62 4.54 -0.03
C HIS A 88 -15.64 3.83 1.35
N LYS A 89 -16.61 4.22 2.19
CA LYS A 89 -17.06 3.41 3.33
C LYS A 89 -17.63 2.09 2.81
N HIS A 90 -16.84 1.03 2.82
CA HIS A 90 -17.35 -0.33 2.87
C HIS A 90 -17.56 -0.65 4.36
N ASP A 91 -18.80 -0.96 4.77
CA ASP A 91 -19.13 -1.40 6.12
C ASP A 91 -18.37 -2.70 6.39
N SER A 92 -17.23 -2.60 7.04
CA SER A 92 -16.51 -3.74 7.57
C SER A 92 -16.13 -3.35 8.98
N GLU A 93 -16.83 -3.95 9.94
CA GLU A 93 -16.70 -3.72 11.39
C GLU A 93 -15.31 -4.11 11.95
N SER A 94 -14.37 -4.54 11.10
CA SER A 94 -13.01 -4.86 11.52
C SER A 94 -12.13 -3.61 11.54
N VAL A 95 -11.77 -3.17 12.75
CA VAL A 95 -10.66 -2.25 13.02
C VAL A 95 -9.33 -3.00 12.82
N GLN A 96 -9.10 -3.57 11.64
CA GLN A 96 -7.78 -4.11 11.30
C GLN A 96 -7.00 -3.03 10.57
N THR A 97 -5.77 -2.81 11.01
CA THR A 97 -4.81 -1.94 10.34
C THR A 97 -4.60 -2.46 8.91
N LYS A 98 -5.15 -1.77 7.93
CA LYS A 98 -4.90 -2.07 6.52
C LYS A 98 -3.53 -1.53 6.16
N PHE A 99 -2.58 -2.43 5.89
CA PHE A 99 -1.31 -2.04 5.33
C PHE A 99 -1.51 -1.82 3.84
N LEU A 100 -1.28 -0.60 3.39
CA LEU A 100 -1.35 -0.25 1.99
C LEU A 100 0.05 -0.30 1.38
N PHE A 101 0.16 -0.79 0.15
CA PHE A 101 1.40 -0.89 -0.59
C PHE A 101 1.27 -0.13 -1.91
N ASP A 102 2.23 0.74 -2.20
CA ASP A 102 2.26 1.50 -3.44
C ASP A 102 2.90 0.66 -4.55
N VAL A 103 2.19 0.55 -5.68
CA VAL A 103 2.59 -0.23 -6.86
C VAL A 103 2.67 0.71 -8.05
N ASP A 104 3.87 0.83 -8.64
CA ASP A 104 4.06 1.64 -9.84
C ASP A 104 3.28 1.04 -11.02
N CYS A 105 2.50 1.87 -11.69
CA CYS A 105 1.65 1.48 -12.81
C CYS A 105 2.16 2.09 -14.10
N TYR A 106 2.36 1.20 -15.07
CA TYR A 106 2.87 1.51 -16.39
C TYR A 106 1.79 1.25 -17.46
N LYS A 107 2.05 1.74 -18.66
CA LYS A 107 1.38 1.33 -19.90
C LYS A 107 2.44 0.78 -20.83
N ILE A 108 2.09 -0.21 -21.65
CA ILE A 108 2.95 -0.65 -22.75
C ILE A 108 2.54 0.16 -23.98
N LEU A 109 3.46 0.96 -24.53
CA LEU A 109 3.27 1.71 -25.75
C LEU A 109 4.45 1.44 -26.68
N ASN A 110 4.17 0.91 -27.87
CA ASN A 110 5.19 0.49 -28.85
C ASN A 110 6.26 -0.47 -28.28
N GLY A 111 5.89 -1.33 -27.33
CA GLY A 111 6.81 -2.27 -26.69
C GLY A 111 7.63 -1.67 -25.54
N GLU A 112 7.39 -0.42 -25.13
CA GLU A 112 8.08 0.22 -24.02
C GLU A 112 7.14 0.44 -22.83
N LEU A 113 7.68 0.32 -21.60
CA LEU A 113 6.96 0.68 -20.39
C LEU A 113 7.02 2.19 -20.18
N ILE A 114 5.86 2.83 -20.27
CA ILE A 114 5.69 4.24 -19.97
C ILE A 114 5.01 4.36 -18.62
N GLU A 115 5.69 4.99 -17.66
CA GLU A 115 5.13 5.24 -16.33
C GLU A 115 3.85 6.08 -16.46
N SER A 116 2.78 5.63 -15.79
CA SER A 116 1.48 6.27 -15.88
C SER A 116 1.04 6.89 -14.57
N ARG A 117 1.18 6.18 -13.45
CA ARG A 117 0.78 6.60 -12.09
C ARG A 117 1.22 5.56 -11.07
N THR A 118 1.06 5.85 -9.79
CA THR A 118 1.13 4.85 -8.72
C THR A 118 -0.28 4.39 -8.33
N LEU A 119 -0.44 3.10 -8.03
CA LEU A 119 -1.66 2.51 -7.48
C LEU A 119 -1.43 2.13 -6.04
N THR A 120 -2.42 2.38 -5.19
CA THR A 120 -2.40 1.88 -3.81
C THR A 120 -3.12 0.53 -3.77
N PHE A 121 -2.44 -0.49 -3.26
CA PHE A 121 -2.91 -1.87 -3.16
C PHE A 121 -3.01 -2.33 -1.71
N ASP A 122 -3.92 -3.26 -1.42
CA ASP A 122 -3.97 -3.91 -0.11
C ASP A 122 -2.79 -4.89 0.00
N LYS A 123 -1.93 -4.68 1.00
CA LYS A 123 -0.75 -5.53 1.21
C LYS A 123 -1.13 -6.97 1.52
N SER A 124 -2.23 -7.22 2.24
CA SER A 124 -2.60 -8.60 2.59
C SER A 124 -2.91 -9.42 1.35
N LEU A 125 -3.49 -8.81 0.31
CA LEU A 125 -3.76 -9.48 -0.96
C LEU A 125 -2.46 -9.84 -1.71
N LEU A 126 -1.43 -8.98 -1.63
CA LEU A 126 -0.11 -9.30 -2.20
C LEU A 126 0.58 -10.41 -1.40
N ASP A 127 0.49 -10.37 -0.07
CA ASP A 127 1.05 -11.38 0.83
C ASP A 127 0.37 -12.75 0.60
N ASP A 128 -0.97 -12.80 0.44
CA ASP A 128 -1.73 -14.02 0.09
C ASP A 128 -1.27 -14.64 -1.23
N LEU A 129 -0.86 -13.79 -2.19
CA LEU A 129 -0.30 -14.19 -3.48
C LEU A 129 1.22 -14.43 -3.43
N SER A 130 1.85 -14.24 -2.26
CA SER A 130 3.31 -14.32 -2.05
C SER A 130 4.14 -13.38 -2.93
N VAL A 131 3.59 -12.20 -3.25
CA VAL A 131 4.23 -11.21 -4.13
C VAL A 131 4.99 -10.19 -3.32
N VAL A 132 6.30 -10.11 -3.55
CA VAL A 132 7.19 -9.17 -2.85
C VAL A 132 7.54 -7.95 -3.70
N ASN A 133 7.59 -8.11 -5.02
CA ASN A 133 7.99 -7.05 -5.95
C ASN A 133 6.95 -6.93 -7.07
N ALA A 134 5.98 -6.05 -6.88
CA ALA A 134 4.88 -5.87 -7.81
C ALA A 134 5.06 -4.62 -8.68
N ILE A 135 4.67 -4.73 -9.95
CA ILE A 135 4.31 -3.58 -10.78
C ILE A 135 2.90 -3.81 -11.36
N ALA A 136 2.26 -2.73 -11.79
CA ALA A 136 1.00 -2.81 -12.52
C ALA A 136 1.21 -2.41 -13.98
N ILE A 137 0.51 -3.08 -14.89
CA ILE A 137 0.40 -2.68 -16.29
C ILE A 137 -1.06 -2.45 -16.62
N ARG A 138 -1.36 -1.29 -17.19
CA ARG A 138 -2.71 -0.90 -17.59
C ARG A 138 -2.85 -0.87 -19.11
N GLU A 139 -3.75 -1.69 -19.63
CA GLU A 139 -4.11 -1.76 -21.04
C GLU A 139 -5.62 -1.54 -21.18
N GLY A 140 -6.03 -0.36 -21.68
CA GLY A 140 -7.43 0.03 -21.71
C GLY A 140 -8.05 0.06 -20.30
N ASP A 141 -9.07 -0.78 -20.10
CA ASP A 141 -9.78 -0.95 -18.82
C ASP A 141 -9.26 -2.10 -17.95
N LEU A 142 -8.29 -2.87 -18.46
CA LEU A 142 -7.65 -3.96 -17.73
C LEU A 142 -6.38 -3.45 -17.04
N THR A 143 -6.21 -3.84 -15.79
CA THR A 143 -5.01 -3.60 -14.99
C THR A 143 -4.48 -4.94 -14.48
N SER A 144 -3.29 -5.31 -14.93
CA SER A 144 -2.61 -6.55 -14.56
C SER A 144 -1.54 -6.26 -13.51
N ILE A 145 -1.57 -6.96 -12.38
CA ILE A 145 -0.51 -6.93 -11.37
C ILE A 145 0.50 -8.03 -11.71
N ILE A 146 1.78 -7.65 -11.73
CA ILE A 146 2.89 -8.49 -12.18
C ILE A 146 3.86 -8.66 -11.03
N ASP A 147 4.13 -9.91 -10.67
CA ASP A 147 5.21 -10.28 -9.77
C ASP A 147 6.52 -10.35 -10.55
N LYS A 148 7.42 -9.42 -10.26
CA LYS A 148 8.76 -9.33 -10.84
C LYS A 148 9.77 -10.30 -10.18
N GLY A 149 9.37 -11.05 -9.15
CA GLY A 149 10.20 -12.11 -8.58
C GLY A 149 10.21 -13.40 -9.42
N VAL A 150 9.27 -13.55 -10.36
CA VAL A 150 9.12 -14.75 -11.18
C VAL A 150 9.69 -14.54 -12.58
N HIS A 151 10.82 -15.18 -12.86
CA HIS A 151 11.53 -15.11 -14.15
C HIS A 151 11.49 -16.42 -14.95
N GLN A 152 10.78 -17.44 -14.47
CA GLN A 152 10.67 -18.71 -15.19
C GLN A 152 9.23 -18.93 -15.64
N ALA A 153 9.01 -18.94 -16.95
CA ALA A 153 7.69 -19.23 -17.52
C ALA A 153 7.40 -20.74 -17.46
N VAL A 154 6.21 -21.09 -16.93
CA VAL A 154 5.68 -22.46 -16.89
C VAL A 154 4.31 -22.52 -17.56
N SER A 155 3.30 -21.91 -16.96
CA SER A 155 1.97 -21.75 -17.55
C SER A 155 1.34 -20.48 -17.00
N GLY A 156 0.67 -19.71 -17.85
CA GLY A 156 -0.04 -18.48 -17.49
C GLY A 156 0.42 -17.27 -18.30
N THR A 157 0.01 -16.08 -17.86
CA THR A 157 0.36 -14.82 -18.52
C THR A 157 1.60 -14.20 -17.89
N TYR A 158 2.54 -13.75 -18.72
CA TYR A 158 3.80 -13.17 -18.29
C TYR A 158 4.05 -11.86 -19.03
N LEU A 159 4.72 -10.93 -18.34
CA LEU A 159 5.41 -9.83 -18.99
C LEU A 159 6.75 -10.36 -19.50
N VAL A 160 6.94 -10.28 -20.81
CA VAL A 160 8.15 -10.73 -21.49
C VAL A 160 8.75 -9.63 -22.33
N ASP A 161 10.06 -9.71 -22.47
CA ASP A 161 10.89 -8.88 -23.32
C ASP A 161 11.42 -9.78 -24.46
N MET A 162 11.03 -9.44 -25.69
CA MET A 162 11.48 -10.10 -26.91
C MET A 162 12.14 -9.03 -27.78
N ASP A 163 13.46 -9.13 -27.97
CA ASP A 163 14.27 -8.17 -28.72
C ASP A 163 14.10 -6.70 -28.26
N GLY A 164 13.91 -6.47 -26.96
CA GLY A 164 13.72 -5.14 -26.38
C GLY A 164 12.27 -4.66 -26.36
N LEU A 165 11.34 -5.45 -26.93
CA LEU A 165 9.92 -5.11 -26.98
C LEU A 165 9.15 -5.89 -25.90
N LEU A 166 8.62 -5.13 -24.95
CA LEU A 166 7.82 -5.63 -23.85
C LEU A 166 6.38 -5.91 -24.28
N SER A 167 5.85 -7.05 -23.85
CA SER A 167 4.46 -7.43 -24.08
C SER A 167 3.95 -8.41 -23.01
N LEU A 168 2.63 -8.41 -22.79
CA LEU A 168 1.95 -9.40 -21.97
C LEU A 168 1.46 -10.54 -22.85
N ASN A 169 1.94 -11.76 -22.61
CA ASN A 169 1.55 -12.92 -23.41
C ASN A 169 1.21 -14.13 -22.54
N GLU A 170 0.29 -14.96 -23.01
CA GLU A 170 0.06 -16.28 -22.43
C GLU A 170 1.13 -17.24 -22.92
N ILE A 171 1.80 -17.89 -21.97
CA ILE A 171 2.94 -18.78 -22.22
C ILE A 171 2.68 -20.14 -21.59
N GLN A 172 3.01 -21.18 -22.34
CA GLN A 172 3.05 -22.55 -21.88
C GLN A 172 4.41 -23.17 -22.16
N ARG A 173 5.05 -23.74 -21.15
CA ARG A 173 6.31 -24.46 -21.29
C ARG A 173 6.07 -25.83 -21.90
N LEU A 174 6.89 -26.14 -22.90
CA LEU A 174 6.94 -27.43 -23.58
C LEU A 174 8.22 -28.17 -23.20
N PRO A 175 8.25 -29.52 -23.36
CA PRO A 175 9.48 -30.29 -23.23
C PRO A 175 10.59 -29.78 -24.16
N GLY A 176 11.84 -30.01 -23.77
CA GLY A 176 13.00 -29.60 -24.58
C GLY A 176 13.37 -28.13 -24.47
N LYS A 177 12.99 -27.44 -23.38
CA LYS A 177 13.27 -26.01 -23.13
C LYS A 177 12.61 -25.06 -24.14
N LYS A 178 11.41 -25.41 -24.58
CA LYS A 178 10.61 -24.60 -25.51
C LYS A 178 9.47 -23.91 -24.80
N LEU A 179 9.08 -22.75 -25.31
CA LEU A 179 7.91 -22.00 -24.86
C LEU A 179 6.93 -21.86 -26.03
N ALA A 180 5.66 -22.14 -25.78
CA ALA A 180 4.56 -21.81 -26.66
C ALA A 180 3.96 -20.48 -26.20
N ILE A 181 3.96 -19.47 -27.06
CA ILE A 181 3.49 -18.12 -26.78
C ILE A 181 2.25 -17.83 -27.65
N SER A 182 1.16 -17.42 -27.01
CA SER A 182 -0.09 -17.08 -27.68
C SER A 182 -0.13 -15.61 -28.07
N PHE A 183 -0.34 -15.33 -29.36
CA PHE A 183 -0.52 -14.01 -29.95
C PHE A 183 -1.86 -13.95 -30.66
N ASN A 184 -2.86 -13.28 -30.07
CA ASN A 184 -4.16 -13.03 -30.71
C ASN A 184 -4.80 -14.28 -31.35
N GLY A 185 -4.67 -15.44 -30.70
CA GLY A 185 -5.23 -16.72 -31.17
C GLY A 185 -4.31 -17.57 -32.05
N SER A 186 -3.11 -17.09 -32.38
CA SER A 186 -2.04 -17.91 -32.98
C SER A 186 -1.02 -18.30 -31.91
N THR A 187 -0.38 -19.46 -32.05
CA THR A 187 0.68 -19.91 -31.14
C THR A 187 2.00 -20.00 -31.87
N LEU A 188 3.03 -19.34 -31.33
CA LEU A 188 4.41 -19.44 -31.78
C LEU A 188 5.19 -20.31 -30.78
N THR A 189 6.02 -21.22 -31.29
CA THR A 189 6.98 -21.96 -30.44
C THR A 189 8.35 -21.33 -30.60
N VAL A 190 8.95 -20.96 -29.47
CA VAL A 190 10.28 -20.35 -29.38
C VAL A 190 11.15 -21.14 -28.40
N GLU A 191 12.45 -20.99 -28.49
CA GLU A 191 13.36 -21.51 -27.47
C GLU A 191 13.27 -20.62 -26.20
N GLU A 192 13.52 -21.20 -25.03
CA GLU A 192 13.42 -20.46 -23.75
C GLU A 192 14.40 -19.28 -23.65
N ASP A 193 15.55 -19.35 -24.33
CA ASP A 193 16.59 -18.32 -24.32
C ASP A 193 16.32 -17.16 -25.29
N GLU A 194 15.37 -17.31 -26.22
CA GLU A 194 14.92 -16.25 -27.12
C GLU A 194 13.96 -15.26 -26.43
N VAL A 195 13.47 -15.58 -25.21
CA VAL A 195 12.48 -14.78 -24.51
C VAL A 195 12.88 -14.53 -23.07
N LYS A 196 13.00 -13.25 -22.71
CA LYS A 196 13.30 -12.85 -21.33
C LYS A 196 12.01 -12.62 -20.56
N VAL A 197 11.78 -13.43 -19.53
CA VAL A 197 10.63 -13.26 -18.63
C VAL A 197 10.94 -12.19 -17.58
N VAL A 198 10.20 -11.08 -17.66
CA VAL A 198 10.35 -9.94 -16.73
C VAL A 198 9.54 -10.16 -15.45
N GLY A 199 8.36 -10.79 -15.56
CA GLY A 199 7.52 -11.09 -14.42
C GLY A 199 6.27 -11.88 -14.81
N ARG A 200 5.57 -12.42 -13.81
CA ARG A 200 4.32 -13.18 -14.00
C ARG A 200 3.12 -12.35 -13.61
N VAL A 201 2.06 -12.39 -14.42
CA VAL A 201 0.77 -11.80 -14.04
C VAL A 201 0.13 -12.66 -12.95
N VAL A 202 -0.16 -12.04 -11.80
CA VAL A 202 -0.75 -12.71 -10.62
C VAL A 202 -2.21 -12.36 -10.42
N LEU A 203 -2.63 -11.19 -10.92
CA LEU A 203 -3.98 -10.69 -10.75
C LEU A 203 -4.34 -9.78 -11.94
N VAL A 204 -5.59 -9.87 -12.41
CA VAL A 204 -6.14 -8.99 -13.44
C VAL A 204 -7.40 -8.36 -12.90
N VAL A 205 -7.47 -7.03 -12.95
CA VAL A 205 -8.60 -6.22 -12.50
C VAL A 205 -9.14 -5.45 -13.70
N GLY A 206 -10.42 -5.60 -13.99
CA GLY A 206 -11.11 -4.82 -15.02
C GLY A 206 -12.49 -5.36 -15.30
N LYS A 207 -13.23 -4.67 -16.17
CA LYS A 207 -14.52 -5.16 -16.65
C LYS A 207 -14.28 -6.22 -17.72
N LYS A 208 -14.90 -7.39 -17.53
CA LYS A 208 -15.07 -8.36 -18.63
C LYS A 208 -16.08 -7.83 -19.64
#